data_AF-A0A178XGB5-F1
#
_entry.id   AF-A0A178XGB5-F1
#
_cell.length_a   1.000
_cell.length_b   1.000
_cell.length_c   1.000
_cell.angle_alpha   90.00
_cell.angle_beta   90.00
_cell.angle_gamma   90.00
#
_symmetry.space_group_name_H-M   'P 1'
#
loop_
_entity.id
_entity.type
_entity.pdbx_description
1 polymer ?
#
loop_
_entity_poly.entity_id
_entity_poly.type
_entity_poly.pdbx_seq_one_letter_code
_entity_poly.pdbx_strand_id
1 'polypeptide(L)'
;MDPQHLELIYLIIAAAIATYATRFGGYVLITQLKNIPPRLEAALNAVPAAVLTTLVAPAFVYGGFDVAAAMLVAFVIGLRFSTLRMLLVGWLVVMVIRYLVV
;
A
#
# COMPACT_ATOMS: atom_id res chain seq x y z
N MET A 1 31.01 -13.49 8.41
CA MET A 1 29.88 -12.65 7.96
C MET A 1 29.15 -13.48 6.92
N ASP A 2 27.92 -13.89 7.21
CA ASP A 2 27.17 -14.79 6.34
C ASP A 2 26.96 -14.13 4.97
N PRO A 3 27.21 -14.84 3.85
CA PRO A 3 27.11 -14.29 2.50
C PRO A 3 25.72 -13.69 2.18
N GLN A 4 24.68 -14.12 2.91
CA GLN A 4 23.31 -13.60 2.81
C GLN A 4 23.19 -12.12 3.18
N HIS A 5 24.01 -11.61 4.10
CA HIS A 5 23.95 -10.20 4.49
C HIS A 5 24.46 -9.27 3.39
N LEU A 6 25.49 -9.69 2.65
CA LEU A 6 26.00 -8.93 1.52
C LEU A 6 24.96 -8.87 0.40
N GLU A 7 24.31 -10.00 0.09
CA GLU A 7 23.22 -10.05 -0.89
C GLU A 7 22.05 -9.14 -0.52
N LEU A 8 21.61 -9.14 0.75
CA LEU A 8 20.57 -8.24 1.26
C LEU A 8 20.94 -6.77 1.08
N ILE A 9 22.18 -6.39 1.39
CA ILE A 9 22.66 -5.01 1.23
C ILE A 9 22.61 -4.60 -0.25
N TYR A 10 23.10 -5.45 -1.16
CA TYR A 10 23.01 -5.16 -2.59
C TYR A 10 21.57 -5.05 -3.08
N LEU A 11 20.67 -5.89 -2.59
CA LEU A 11 19.24 -5.88 -2.95
C LEU A 11 18.56 -4.60 -2.46
N ILE A 12 18.85 -4.16 -1.23
CA ILE A 12 18.35 -2.89 -0.68
C ILE A 12 18.85 -1.70 -1.50
N ILE A 13 20.15 -1.68 -1.84
CA ILE A 13 20.73 -0.61 -2.66
C ILE A 13 20.10 -0.60 -4.06
N ALA A 14 19.94 -1.76 -4.70
CA ALA A 14 19.30 -1.89 -5.99
C ALA A 14 17.83 -1.42 -5.97
N ALA A 15 17.07 -1.83 -4.95
CA ALA A 15 15.69 -1.40 -4.75
C ALA A 15 15.60 0.13 -4.50
N ALA A 16 16.52 0.68 -3.71
CA ALA A 16 16.61 2.12 -3.48
C ALA A 16 16.87 2.88 -4.79
N ILE A 17 17.86 2.45 -5.57
CA ILE A 17 18.18 3.03 -6.88
C ILE A 17 16.96 2.96 -7.81
N ALA A 18 16.29 1.80 -7.91
CA ALA A 18 15.10 1.63 -8.73
C ALA A 18 13.95 2.56 -8.29
N THR A 19 13.73 2.72 -6.99
CA THR A 19 12.71 3.62 -6.43
C THR A 19 13.00 5.08 -6.78
N TYR A 20 14.25 5.52 -6.61
CA TYR A 20 14.63 6.89 -6.96
C TYR A 20 14.63 7.13 -8.47
N ALA A 21 15.06 6.15 -9.26
CA ALA A 21 15.04 6.23 -10.72
C ALA A 21 13.61 6.37 -11.27
N THR A 22 12.65 5.60 -10.75
CA THR A 22 11.24 5.72 -11.14
C THR A 22 10.64 7.06 -10.72
N ARG A 23 10.99 7.57 -9.52
CA ARG A 23 10.56 8.90 -9.06
C ARG A 23 11.12 10.02 -9.94
N PHE A 24 12.41 9.98 -10.24
CA PHE A 24 13.07 10.95 -11.11
C PHE A 24 12.53 10.88 -12.54
N GLY A 25 12.34 9.67 -13.07
CA GLY A 25 11.73 9.46 -14.39
C GLY A 25 10.33 10.06 -14.48
N GLY A 26 9.48 9.87 -13.47
CA GLY A 26 8.16 10.49 -13.40
C GLY A 26 8.23 12.03 -13.36
N TYR A 27 9.13 12.60 -12.55
CA TYR A 27 9.34 14.04 -12.49
C TYR A 27 9.81 14.63 -13.83
N VAL A 28 10.79 13.99 -14.47
CA VAL A 28 11.31 14.41 -15.78
C VAL A 28 10.24 14.30 -16.87
N LEU A 29 9.43 13.23 -16.87
CA LEU A 29 8.35 13.05 -17.82
C LEU A 29 7.27 14.12 -17.67
N ILE A 30 6.88 14.45 -16.44
CA ILE A 30 5.89 15.50 -16.16
C ILE A 30 6.43 16.88 -16.50
N THR A 31 7.70 17.18 -16.19
CA THR A 31 8.31 18.47 -16.50
C THR A 31 8.51 18.71 -18.00
N GLN A 32 8.64 17.65 -18.81
CA GLN A 32 8.62 17.76 -20.28
C GLN A 32 7.23 18.09 -20.85
N LEU A 33 6.16 17.76 -20.13
CA LEU A 33 4.80 18.10 -20.50
C LEU A 33 4.50 19.57 -20.09
N LYS A 34 4.82 20.52 -20.98
CA LYS A 34 4.61 21.96 -20.76
C LYS A 34 3.17 22.34 -20.37
N ASN A 35 2.19 21.53 -20.80
CA ASN A 35 0.80 21.58 -20.36
C ASN A 35 0.29 20.15 -20.18
N ILE A 36 -0.27 19.82 -19.02
CA ILE A 36 -0.88 18.51 -18.78
C ILE A 36 -2.26 18.50 -19.45
N PRO A 37 -2.52 17.61 -20.44
CA PRO A 37 -3.83 17.56 -21.08
C PRO A 37 -4.89 17.06 -20.08
N PRO A 38 -6.14 17.57 -20.12
CA PRO A 38 -7.18 17.25 -19.14
C PRO A 38 -7.44 15.74 -18.96
N ARG A 39 -7.25 14.95 -20.02
CA ARG A 39 -7.40 13.49 -19.98
C ARG A 39 -6.31 12.80 -19.14
N LEU A 40 -5.07 13.31 -19.18
CA LEU A 40 -3.95 12.74 -18.42
C LEU A 40 -4.06 13.07 -16.95
N GLU A 41 -4.50 14.28 -16.61
CA GLU A 41 -4.74 14.67 -15.22
C GLU A 41 -5.84 13.81 -14.58
N ALA A 42 -6.95 13.59 -15.29
CA ALA A 42 -8.03 12.70 -14.84
C ALA A 42 -7.53 11.26 -14.63
N ALA A 43 -6.72 10.74 -15.56
CA ALA A 43 -6.11 9.42 -15.41
C ALA A 43 -5.17 9.37 -14.19
N LEU A 44 -4.31 10.36 -14.00
CA LEU A 44 -3.35 10.41 -12.91
C LEU A 44 -4.04 10.50 -11.54
N ASN A 45 -5.13 11.26 -11.43
CA ASN A 45 -5.93 11.34 -10.21
C ASN A 45 -6.64 10.01 -9.86
N ALA A 46 -6.90 9.15 -10.85
CA ALA A 46 -7.49 7.83 -10.63
C ALA A 46 -6.45 6.75 -10.23
N VAL A 47 -5.18 6.94 -10.56
CA VAL A 47 -4.10 5.95 -10.30
C VAL A 47 -3.97 5.61 -8.81
N PRO A 48 -3.91 6.55 -7.85
CA PRO A 48 -3.75 6.22 -6.44
C PRO A 48 -4.88 5.32 -5.90
N ALA A 49 -6.11 5.62 -6.27
CA ALA A 49 -7.26 4.81 -5.88
C ALA A 49 -7.15 3.39 -6.47
N ALA A 50 -6.82 3.27 -7.76
CA ALA A 50 -6.64 1.98 -8.41
C ALA A 50 -5.54 1.15 -7.71
N VAL A 51 -4.35 1.73 -7.50
CA VAL A 51 -3.24 1.02 -6.86
C VAL A 51 -3.61 0.54 -5.45
N LEU A 52 -4.19 1.40 -4.61
CA LEU A 52 -4.62 1.00 -3.27
C LEU A 52 -5.65 -0.13 -3.32
N THR A 53 -6.63 -0.08 -4.23
CA THR A 53 -7.61 -1.17 -4.37
C THR A 53 -6.97 -2.48 -4.80
N THR A 54 -5.94 -2.46 -5.67
CA THR A 54 -5.23 -3.68 -6.08
C THR A 54 -4.38 -4.30 -4.98
N LEU A 55 -3.94 -3.51 -4.00
CA LEU A 55 -3.22 -4.02 -2.82
C LEU A 55 -4.20 -4.61 -1.78
N VAL A 56 -5.36 -3.97 -1.62
CA VAL A 56 -6.34 -4.29 -0.58
C VAL A 56 -7.26 -5.46 -0.99
N ALA A 57 -7.68 -5.53 -2.26
CA ALA A 57 -8.56 -6.57 -2.77
C ALA A 57 -8.02 -8.01 -2.60
N PRO A 58 -6.76 -8.35 -2.97
CA PRO A 58 -6.24 -9.70 -2.76
C PRO A 58 -6.10 -10.05 -1.28
N ALA A 59 -5.74 -9.07 -0.43
CA ALA A 59 -5.70 -9.29 1.02
C ALA A 59 -7.08 -9.61 1.59
N PHE A 60 -8.14 -9.02 1.05
CA PHE A 60 -9.51 -9.31 1.46
C PHE A 60 -9.98 -10.72 1.03
N VAL A 61 -9.63 -11.15 -0.18
CA VAL A 61 -10.10 -12.43 -0.74
C VAL A 61 -9.25 -13.61 -0.26
N TYR A 62 -7.92 -13.46 -0.24
CA TYR A 62 -6.99 -14.54 0.05
C TYR A 62 -6.39 -14.48 1.46
N GLY A 63 -6.63 -13.41 2.22
CA GLY A 63 -6.03 -13.21 3.54
C GLY A 63 -6.62 -14.05 4.67
N GLY A 64 -7.73 -14.76 4.43
CA GLY A 64 -8.44 -15.52 5.45
C GLY A 64 -9.59 -14.76 6.11
N PHE A 65 -10.39 -15.47 6.91
CA PHE A 65 -11.58 -14.90 7.55
C PHE A 65 -11.23 -13.84 8.60
N ASP A 66 -10.12 -14.02 9.31
CA ASP A 66 -9.58 -13.08 10.29
C ASP A 66 -9.25 -11.72 9.66
N VAL A 67 -8.55 -11.73 8.53
CA VAL A 67 -8.15 -10.51 7.82
C VAL A 67 -9.37 -9.82 7.20
N ALA A 68 -10.27 -10.57 6.55
CA ALA A 68 -11.47 -10.01 5.94
C ALA A 68 -12.39 -9.33 6.98
N ALA A 69 -12.62 -9.97 8.14
CA ALA A 69 -13.42 -9.41 9.21
C ALA A 69 -12.80 -8.13 9.79
N ALA A 70 -11.48 -8.13 10.02
CA ALA A 70 -10.79 -6.94 10.50
C ALA A 70 -10.81 -5.78 9.50
N MET A 71 -10.68 -6.07 8.20
CA MET A 71 -10.78 -5.07 7.14
C MET A 71 -12.18 -4.44 7.07
N LEU A 72 -13.25 -5.24 7.24
CA LEU A 72 -14.62 -4.72 7.31
C LEU A 72 -14.82 -3.80 8.52
N VAL A 73 -14.37 -4.22 9.71
CA VAL A 73 -14.48 -3.39 10.92
C VAL A 73 -13.66 -2.12 10.79
N ALA A 74 -12.44 -2.21 10.27
CA ALA A 74 -11.59 -1.05 10.00
C ALA A 74 -12.27 -0.10 9.00
N PHE A 75 -12.87 -0.61 7.94
CA PHE A 75 -13.61 0.20 6.96
C PHE A 75 -14.75 0.99 7.62
N VAL A 76 -15.58 0.33 8.43
CA VAL A 76 -16.70 1.00 9.13
C VAL A 76 -16.20 2.09 10.08
N ILE A 77 -15.12 1.84 10.81
CA ILE A 77 -14.54 2.80 11.76
C ILE A 77 -13.87 3.97 11.02
N GLY A 78 -13.20 3.69 9.91
CA GLY A 78 -12.54 4.68 9.07
C GLY A 78 -13.48 5.70 8.46
N LEU A 79 -14.77 5.38 8.28
CA LEU A 79 -15.77 6.32 7.77
C LEU A 79 -16.11 7.46 8.76
N ARG A 80 -15.85 7.29 10.07
CA ARG A 80 -16.25 8.26 11.10
C ARG A 80 -15.13 8.69 12.05
N PHE A 81 -14.05 7.93 12.15
CA PHE A 81 -12.97 8.16 13.10
C PHE A 81 -11.61 8.40 12.41
N SER A 82 -10.66 8.95 13.17
CA SER A 82 -9.30 9.20 12.69
C SER A 82 -8.58 7.90 12.26
N THR A 83 -7.72 8.00 11.23
CA THR A 83 -6.92 6.90 10.68
C THR A 83 -6.16 6.11 11.74
N LEU A 84 -5.66 6.79 12.78
CA LEU A 84 -4.94 6.12 13.87
C LEU A 84 -5.86 5.17 14.67
N ARG A 85 -7.10 5.60 14.95
CA ARG A 85 -8.09 4.79 15.65
C ARG A 85 -8.57 3.61 14.80
N MET A 86 -8.76 3.83 13.50
CA MET A 86 -9.08 2.77 12.56
C MET A 86 -7.99 1.67 12.57
N LEU A 87 -6.71 2.07 12.49
CA LEU A 87 -5.60 1.14 12.47
C LEU A 87 -5.51 0.31 13.76
N LEU A 88 -5.66 0.96 14.92
CA LEU A 88 -5.66 0.29 16.22
C LEU A 88 -6.80 -0.73 16.34
N VAL A 89 -8.02 -0.38 15.92
CA VAL A 89 -9.15 -1.30 16.03
C VAL A 89 -9.02 -2.45 15.05
N GLY A 90 -8.63 -2.20 13.79
CA GLY A 90 -8.39 -3.27 12.82
C GLY A 90 -7.34 -4.28 13.31
N TRP A 91 -6.23 -3.78 13.85
CA TRP A 91 -5.19 -4.63 14.45
C TRP A 91 -5.72 -5.47 15.61
N LEU A 92 -6.48 -4.84 16.52
CA LEU A 92 -7.06 -5.51 17.68
C LEU A 92 -8.05 -6.61 17.27
N VAL A 93 -8.86 -6.36 16.23
CA VAL A 93 -9.80 -7.37 15.70
C VAL A 93 -9.07 -8.59 15.15
N VAL A 94 -8.02 -8.41 14.32
CA VAL A 94 -7.23 -9.55 13.82
C VAL A 94 -6.64 -10.34 14.98
N MET A 95 -6.03 -9.66 15.96
CA MET A 95 -5.40 -10.31 17.10
C MET A 95 -6.40 -11.11 17.95
N VAL A 96 -7.58 -10.53 18.22
CA VAL A 96 -8.63 -11.22 18.98
C VAL A 96 -9.15 -12.44 18.23
N ILE A 97 -9.40 -12.33 16.92
CA ILE A 97 -9.86 -13.48 16.13
C ILE A 97 -8.81 -14.58 16.13
N ARG A 98 -7.54 -14.23 15.91
CA ARG A 98 -6.45 -15.22 15.94
C ARG A 98 -6.30 -15.88 17.29
N TYR A 99 -6.41 -15.13 18.38
CA TYR A 99 -6.31 -15.68 19.73
C TYR A 99 -7.47 -16.63 20.09
N LEU A 100 -8.66 -16.45 19.50
CA LEU A 100 -9.82 -17.31 19.78
C LEU A 100 -9.91 -18.54 18.86
N VAL A 101 -9.31 -18.47 17.67
CA VAL A 101 -9.39 -19.52 16.64
C VAL A 101 -8.14 -20.41 16.62
N VAL A 102 -6.99 -19.92 17.07
CA VAL A 102 -5.71 -20.66 17.20
C VAL A 102 -5.48 -20.99 18.66
#